data_AF-A0A2R6A6U9-F1
#
_entry.id   AF-A0A2R6A6U9-F1
#
_cell.length_a   1.000
_cell.length_b   1.000
_cell.length_c   1.000
_cell.angle_alpha   90.00
_cell.angle_beta   90.00
_cell.angle_gamma   90.00
#
_symmetry.space_group_name_H-M   'P 1'
#
loop_
_entity.id
_entity.type
_entity.pdbx_description
1 polymer ?
#
loop_
_entity_poly.entity_id
_entity_poly.type
_entity_poly.pdbx_seq_one_letter_code
_entity_poly.pdbx_strand_id
1 'polypeptide(L)'
;MIDEYMLNKKEDIKNLTVYQRETSFANTKEFVITVVGPRRAGKSYYLYHIIKSNKLNDDEYLFLNFEDESLRSMPRREVLSCVAKHTEIYGKQPEYVF
;
A
#
# COMPACT_ATOMS: atom_id res chain seq x y z
N MET A 1 16.62 5.08 3.35
CA MET A 1 16.30 4.21 2.18
C MET A 1 14.85 3.73 2.24
N ILE A 2 14.42 2.96 3.25
CA ILE A 2 13.02 2.50 3.29
C ILE A 2 12.04 3.60 3.71
N ASP A 3 12.43 4.50 4.61
CA ASP A 3 11.54 5.58 5.07
C ASP A 3 11.27 6.54 3.91
N GLU A 4 12.34 6.87 3.16
CA GLU A 4 12.28 7.61 1.91
C GLU A 4 11.40 6.90 0.87
N TYR A 5 11.56 5.58 0.69
CA TYR A 5 10.67 4.79 -0.17
C TYR A 5 9.20 4.93 0.25
N MET A 6 8.91 4.75 1.54
CA MET A 6 7.55 4.80 2.09
C MET A 6 6.92 6.18 1.90
N LEU A 7 7.67 7.25 2.10
CA LEU A 7 7.20 8.63 1.90
C LEU A 7 7.00 8.94 0.41
N ASN A 8 8.02 8.68 -0.42
CA ASN A 8 7.95 8.95 -1.85
C ASN A 8 6.82 8.18 -2.53
N LYS A 9 6.60 6.92 -2.13
CA LYS A 9 5.56 6.10 -2.75
C LYS A 9 4.15 6.60 -2.45
N LYS A 10 3.93 7.12 -1.23
CA LYS A 10 2.65 7.74 -0.87
C LYS A 10 2.44 9.05 -1.64
N GLU A 11 3.47 9.86 -1.81
CA GLU A 11 3.42 11.05 -2.67
C GLU A 11 3.09 10.70 -4.12
N ASP A 12 3.71 9.66 -4.69
CA ASP A 12 3.35 9.17 -6.04
C ASP A 12 1.86 8.82 -6.13
N ILE A 13 1.34 8.06 -5.15
CA ILE A 13 -0.06 7.66 -5.10
C ILE A 13 -0.97 8.89 -5.01
N LYS A 14 -0.65 9.88 -4.17
CA LYS A 14 -1.41 11.14 -4.07
C LYS A 14 -1.45 11.90 -5.39
N ASN A 15 -0.34 11.93 -6.12
CA ASN A 15 -0.23 12.67 -7.39
C ASN A 15 -0.87 11.93 -8.60
N LEU A 16 -1.14 10.63 -8.48
CA LEU A 16 -1.78 9.86 -9.57
C LEU A 16 -3.27 10.19 -9.73
N THR A 17 -3.76 10.41 -10.96
CA THR A 17 -5.21 10.44 -11.21
C THR A 17 -5.79 9.02 -11.19
N VAL A 18 -6.67 8.75 -10.23
CA VAL A 18 -7.31 7.43 -10.06
C VAL A 18 -8.82 7.53 -10.33
N TYR A 19 -9.29 6.82 -11.35
CA TYR A 19 -10.71 6.71 -11.67
C TYR A 19 -11.40 5.70 -10.77
N GLN A 20 -12.65 6.00 -10.42
CA GLN A 20 -13.50 5.11 -9.64
C GLN A 20 -13.69 3.75 -10.35
N ARG A 21 -13.76 2.68 -9.56
CA ARG A 21 -13.97 1.31 -10.02
C ARG A 21 -15.31 0.81 -9.47
N GLU A 22 -16.05 0.06 -10.26
CA GLU A 22 -17.34 -0.51 -9.82
C GLU A 22 -17.17 -1.67 -8.82
N THR A 23 -15.96 -2.24 -8.74
CA THR A 23 -15.68 -3.40 -7.88
C THR A 23 -15.61 -3.00 -6.41
N SER A 24 -16.54 -3.53 -5.61
CA SER A 24 -16.56 -3.33 -4.16
C SER A 24 -15.42 -4.05 -3.45
N PHE A 25 -14.74 -3.36 -2.54
CA PHE A 25 -13.81 -3.93 -1.58
C PHE A 25 -14.55 -4.36 -0.31
N ALA A 26 -14.41 -5.62 0.10
CA ALA A 26 -14.93 -6.07 1.39
C ALA A 26 -14.00 -5.57 2.50
N ASN A 27 -14.44 -4.60 3.31
CA ASN A 27 -13.62 -4.10 4.41
C ASN A 27 -13.72 -5.05 5.62
N THR A 28 -12.83 -6.04 5.68
CA THR A 28 -12.78 -7.08 6.72
C THR A 28 -11.39 -7.13 7.35
N LYS A 29 -11.33 -7.35 8.67
CA LYS A 29 -10.08 -7.54 9.43
C LYS A 29 -9.78 -9.02 9.70
N GLU A 30 -10.71 -9.90 9.32
CA GLU A 30 -10.69 -11.33 9.58
C GLU A 30 -9.86 -12.10 8.55
N PHE A 31 -9.74 -11.59 7.33
CA PHE A 31 -9.09 -12.29 6.22
C PHE A 31 -8.17 -11.39 5.39
N VAL A 32 -7.12 -11.99 4.83
CA VAL A 32 -6.30 -11.37 3.79
C VAL A 32 -7.05 -11.41 2.47
N ILE A 33 -7.20 -10.26 1.83
CA ILE A 33 -7.86 -10.14 0.53
C ILE A 33 -6.81 -10.19 -0.58
N THR A 34 -7.01 -11.07 -1.55
CA THR A 34 -6.11 -11.21 -2.70
C THR A 34 -6.80 -10.73 -3.98
N VAL A 35 -6.15 -9.83 -4.71
CA VAL A 35 -6.61 -9.36 -6.03
C VAL A 35 -5.85 -10.11 -7.12
N VAL A 36 -6.52 -11.01 -7.83
CA VAL A 36 -5.91 -11.87 -8.86
C VAL A 36 -6.32 -11.45 -10.27
N GLY A 37 -5.47 -11.77 -11.26
CA GLY A 37 -5.75 -11.51 -12.67
C GLY A 37 -4.49 -11.35 -13.52
N PRO A 38 -4.64 -11.28 -14.86
CA PRO A 38 -3.51 -11.24 -15.80
C PRO A 38 -2.64 -9.99 -15.66
N ARG A 39 -1.44 -10.01 -16.26
CA ARG A 39 -0.56 -8.85 -16.35
C ARG A 39 -1.32 -7.68 -16.99
N ARG A 40 -1.19 -6.47 -16.43
CA ARG A 40 -1.90 -5.24 -16.85
C ARG A 40 -3.43 -5.24 -16.66
N ALA A 41 -4.01 -6.14 -15.86
CA ALA A 41 -5.42 -6.10 -15.49
C ALA A 41 -5.83 -4.92 -14.55
N GLY A 42 -4.89 -4.06 -14.15
CA GLY A 42 -5.17 -2.93 -13.26
C GLY A 42 -5.19 -3.26 -11.76
N LYS A 43 -4.55 -4.36 -11.34
CA LYS A 43 -4.53 -4.78 -9.91
C LYS A 43 -3.97 -3.72 -8.97
N SER A 44 -2.76 -3.20 -9.24
CA SER A 44 -2.17 -2.12 -8.43
C SER A 44 -3.01 -0.84 -8.49
N TYR A 45 -3.62 -0.57 -9.64
CA TYR A 45 -4.53 0.57 -9.81
C TYR A 45 -5.79 0.43 -8.95
N TYR A 46 -6.30 -0.80 -8.78
CA TYR A 46 -7.41 -1.08 -7.89
C TYR A 46 -7.05 -0.81 -6.42
N LEU A 47 -5.83 -1.13 -5.99
CA LEU A 47 -5.34 -0.76 -4.64
C LEU A 47 -5.28 0.76 -4.47
N TYR A 48 -4.79 1.50 -5.47
CA TYR A 48 -4.82 2.97 -5.44
C TYR A 48 -6.24 3.53 -5.37
N HIS A 49 -7.18 2.89 -6.08
CA HIS A 49 -8.59 3.25 -6.02
C HIS A 49 -9.13 3.10 -4.60
N ILE A 50 -8.86 1.99 -3.91
CA ILE A 50 -9.26 1.77 -2.51
C ILE A 50 -8.71 2.88 -1.60
N ILE A 51 -7.41 3.20 -1.72
CA ILE A 51 -6.76 4.26 -0.93
C ILE A 51 -7.47 5.60 -1.15
N LYS A 52 -7.71 5.97 -2.41
CA LYS A 52 -8.31 7.28 -2.75
C LYS A 52 -9.80 7.36 -2.48
N SER A 53 -10.57 6.30 -2.76
CA SER A 53 -12.03 6.30 -2.56
C SER A 53 -12.38 6.36 -1.09
N ASN A 54 -11.59 5.71 -0.23
CA ASN A 54 -11.75 5.74 1.22
C ASN A 54 -11.08 6.96 1.87
N LYS A 55 -10.39 7.80 1.09
CA LYS A 55 -9.68 9.00 1.57
C LYS A 55 -8.71 8.69 2.72
N LEU A 56 -7.98 7.58 2.61
CA LEU A 56 -7.05 7.16 3.66
C LEU A 56 -5.93 8.19 3.82
N ASN A 57 -5.67 8.57 5.06
CA ASN A 57 -4.54 9.38 5.45
C ASN A 57 -3.27 8.52 5.47
N ASP A 58 -2.10 9.16 5.36
CA ASP A 58 -0.83 8.43 5.28
C ASP A 58 -0.56 7.56 6.50
N ASP A 59 -1.01 7.96 7.67
CA ASP A 59 -0.87 7.21 8.92
C ASP A 59 -1.77 5.96 8.99
N GLU A 60 -2.75 5.82 8.10
CA GLU A 60 -3.73 4.73 8.10
C GLU A 60 -3.30 3.53 7.25
N TYR A 61 -2.31 3.68 6.35
CA TYR A 61 -1.88 2.58 5.49
C TYR A 61 -0.38 2.47 5.29
N LEU A 62 0.09 1.23 5.16
CA LEU A 62 1.41 0.86 4.68
C LEU A 62 1.27 0.29 3.25
N PHE A 63 2.07 0.78 2.30
CA PHE A 63 2.05 0.32 0.92
C PHE A 63 3.43 -0.23 0.53
N LEU A 64 3.50 -1.51 0.15
CA LEU A 64 4.74 -2.20 -0.20
C LEU A 64 4.65 -2.78 -1.62
N ASN A 65 5.34 -2.15 -2.57
CA ASN A 65 5.41 -2.64 -3.94
C ASN A 65 6.65 -3.52 -4.17
N PHE A 66 6.50 -4.84 -4.04
CA PHE A 66 7.60 -5.79 -4.28
C PHE A 66 8.06 -5.89 -5.75
N GLU A 67 7.35 -5.28 -6.70
CA GLU A 67 7.84 -5.12 -8.09
C GLU A 67 8.85 -3.98 -8.23
N ASP A 68 8.99 -3.12 -7.22
CA ASP A 68 9.99 -2.06 -7.16
C ASP A 68 11.36 -2.65 -6.83
N GLU A 69 12.40 -2.27 -7.57
CA GLU A 69 13.75 -2.79 -7.40
C GLU A 69 14.29 -2.57 -5.99
N SER A 70 13.89 -1.45 -5.37
CA SER A 70 14.28 -1.08 -4.00
C SER A 70 13.76 -2.06 -2.93
N LEU A 71 12.58 -2.65 -3.15
CA LEU A 71 11.98 -3.63 -2.24
C LEU A 71 12.29 -5.07 -2.66
N ARG A 72 12.48 -5.32 -3.96
CA ARG A 72 12.68 -6.66 -4.50
C ARG A 72 13.92 -7.36 -3.95
N SER A 73 14.97 -6.59 -3.66
CA SER A 73 16.23 -7.08 -3.08
C SER A 73 16.23 -7.10 -1.54
N MET A 74 15.13 -6.67 -0.91
CA MET A 74 15.06 -6.49 0.54
C MET A 74 15.00 -7.83 1.29
N PRO A 75 15.83 -8.03 2.33
CA PRO A 75 15.74 -9.20 3.19
C PRO A 75 14.38 -9.29 3.90
N ARG A 76 13.86 -10.51 4.09
CA ARG A 76 12.60 -10.76 4.80
C ARG A 76 12.50 -10.04 6.16
N ARG A 77 13.60 -10.00 6.92
CA ARG A 77 13.65 -9.33 8.23
C ARG A 77 13.37 -7.83 8.12
N GLU A 78 13.81 -7.19 7.04
CA GLU A 78 13.57 -5.77 6.80
C GLU A 78 12.14 -5.51 6.35
N VAL A 79 11.54 -6.40 5.54
CA VAL A 79 10.11 -6.31 5.19
C VAL A 79 9.23 -6.35 6.45
N LEU A 80 9.54 -7.22 7.41
CA LEU A 80 8.83 -7.28 8.69
C LEU A 80 9.02 -6.01 9.53
N SER A 81 10.12 -5.28 9.32
CA SER A 81 10.39 -4.01 10.03
C SER A 81 9.56 -2.84 9.49
N CYS A 82 8.94 -2.94 8.30
CA CYS A 82 8.15 -1.86 7.71
C CYS A 82 6.99 -1.40 8.60
N VAL A 83 6.34 -2.32 9.33
CA VAL A 83 5.25 -1.99 10.26
C VAL A 83 5.77 -1.20 11.46
N ALA A 84 6.93 -1.59 11.99
CA ALA A 84 7.57 -0.86 13.09
C ALA A 84 7.98 0.55 12.64
N LYS A 85 8.55 0.68 11.43
CA LYS A 85 8.94 1.98 10.85
C LYS A 85 7.75 2.87 10.55
N HIS A 86 6.65 2.31 10.02
CA HIS A 86 5.39 3.05 9.90
C HIS A 86 4.95 3.61 11.26
N THR A 87 5.01 2.78 12.31
CA THR A 87 4.65 3.20 13.67
C THR A 87 5.57 4.29 14.21
N GLU A 88 6.87 4.24 13.89
CA GLU A 88 7.84 5.28 14.23
C GLU A 88 7.54 6.61 13.54
N ILE A 89 7.22 6.58 12.23
CA ILE A 89 6.95 7.78 11.43
C ILE A 89 5.62 8.44 11.83
N TYR A 90 4.57 7.64 12.06
CA TYR A 90 3.20 8.15 12.21
C TYR A 90 2.65 8.04 13.65
N GLY A 91 3.38 7.43 14.57
CA GLY A 91 2.98 7.26 15.98
C GLY A 91 1.90 6.20 16.23
N LYS A 92 1.44 5.48 15.19
CA LYS A 92 0.48 4.37 15.31
C LYS A 92 0.70 3.30 14.24
N GLN A 93 0.21 2.09 14.48
CA GLN A 93 0.22 1.03 13.47
C GLN A 93 -0.72 1.37 12.30
N PRO A 94 -0.39 0.92 11.08
CA PRO A 94 -1.28 1.09 9.93
C PRO A 94 -2.54 0.26 10.13
N GLU A 95 -3.69 0.77 9.70
CA GLU A 95 -4.94 0.01 9.65
C GLU A 95 -4.99 -0.92 8.43
N TYR A 96 -4.37 -0.48 7.32
CA TYR A 96 -4.28 -1.25 6.07
C TYR A 96 -2.83 -1.55 5.70
N VAL A 97 -2.58 -2.77 5.22
CA VAL A 97 -1.31 -3.14 4.57
C VAL A 97 -1.62 -3.58 3.15
N PHE A 98 -1.11 -2.81 2.18
CA PHE A 98 -1.29 -3.00 0.74
C PHE A 98 0.01 -3.45 0.08
#